data_AF-A0A962Y910-F1
#
_entry.id   AF-A0A962Y910-F1
#
_cell.length_a   1.000
_cell.length_b   1.000
_cell.length_c   1.000
_cell.angle_alpha   90.00
_cell.angle_beta   90.00
_cell.angle_gamma   90.00
#
_symmetry.space_group_name_H-M   'P 1'
#
loop_
_entity.id
_entity.type
_entity.pdbx_description
1 polymer ?
#
loop_
_entity_poly.entity_id
_entity_poly.type
_entity_poly.pdbx_seq_one_letter_code
_entity_poly.pdbx_strand_id
1 'polypeptide(L)'
;IVLMDEPTAAISVRQVAEVLDLIRRLRDQGVAVILISHRMPDVFSVCDHVSVMRRGKVVADKPIGTTSPEEVTGLITGAIETA
;
A
#
# COMPACT_ATOMS: atom_id res chain seq x y z
N ILE A 1 -16.66 -0.93 -3.74
CA ILE A 1 -15.42 -0.41 -3.14
C ILE A 1 -15.14 -1.19 -1.87
N VAL A 2 -13.89 -1.59 -1.64
CA VAL A 2 -13.45 -2.30 -0.43
C VAL A 2 -12.34 -1.49 0.25
N LEU A 3 -12.46 -1.29 1.55
CA LEU A 3 -11.43 -0.65 2.38
C LEU A 3 -10.82 -1.70 3.29
N MET A 4 -9.49 -1.82 3.29
CA MET A 4 -8.77 -2.77 4.15
C MET A 4 -7.76 -2.01 4.99
N ASP A 5 -7.99 -2.00 6.31
CA ASP A 5 -7.10 -1.37 7.28
C ASP A 5 -6.14 -2.39 7.87
N GLU A 6 -4.87 -2.34 7.46
CA GLU A 6 -3.79 -3.25 7.87
C GLU A 6 -4.19 -4.74 7.87
N PRO A 7 -4.76 -5.27 6.77
CA PRO A 7 -5.37 -6.60 6.75
C PRO A 7 -4.36 -7.75 6.92
N THR A 8 -3.06 -7.46 6.80
CA THR A 8 -1.97 -8.43 6.96
C THR A 8 -1.30 -8.33 8.34
N ALA A 9 -1.82 -7.51 9.25
CA ALA A 9 -1.33 -7.42 10.62
C ALA A 9 -1.61 -8.72 11.39
N ALA A 10 -0.61 -9.19 12.14
CA ALA A 10 -0.70 -10.34 13.05
C ALA A 10 -1.08 -11.71 12.41
N ILE A 11 -0.97 -11.85 11.08
CA ILE A 11 -1.19 -13.14 10.39
C ILE A 11 0.13 -13.74 9.88
N SER A 12 0.11 -15.05 9.62
CA SER A 12 1.27 -15.77 9.09
C SER A 12 1.58 -15.41 7.63
N VAL A 13 2.83 -15.63 7.19
CA VAL A 13 3.27 -15.39 5.80
C VAL A 13 2.37 -16.09 4.77
N ARG A 14 1.89 -17.31 5.08
CA ARG A 14 0.95 -18.03 4.21
C ARG A 14 -0.38 -17.27 4.08
N GLN A 15 -0.93 -16.79 5.19
CA GLN A 15 -2.19 -16.04 5.18
C GLN A 15 -2.04 -14.68 4.51
N VAL A 16 -0.86 -14.03 4.59
CA VAL A 16 -0.56 -12.82 3.83
C VAL A 16 -0.74 -13.07 2.33
N ALA A 17 -0.20 -14.17 1.80
CA ALA A 17 -0.35 -14.51 0.39
C ALA A 17 -1.83 -14.67 -0.01
N GLU A 18 -2.64 -15.31 0.84
CA GLU A 18 -4.08 -15.49 0.60
C GLU A 18 -4.84 -14.15 0.56
N VAL A 19 -4.47 -13.19 1.43
CA VAL A 19 -5.03 -11.83 1.43
C VAL A 19 -4.63 -11.07 0.16
N LEU A 20 -3.35 -11.11 -0.23
CA LEU A 20 -2.86 -10.43 -1.43
C LEU A 20 -3.52 -11.00 -2.70
N ASP A 21 -3.72 -12.31 -2.77
CA ASP A 21 -4.44 -12.95 -3.88
C ASP A 21 -5.92 -12.57 -3.92
N LEU A 22 -6.57 -12.39 -2.76
CA LEU A 22 -7.92 -11.87 -2.71
C LEU A 22 -7.99 -10.44 -3.27
N ILE A 23 -7.04 -9.57 -2.89
CA ILE A 23 -6.97 -8.20 -3.41
C ILE A 23 -6.83 -8.20 -4.94
N ARG A 24 -5.95 -9.05 -5.50
CA ARG A 24 -5.80 -9.19 -6.96
C ARG A 24 -7.09 -9.62 -7.63
N ARG A 25 -7.76 -10.64 -7.10
CA ARG A 25 -9.05 -11.10 -7.66
C ARG A 25 -10.12 -10.02 -7.64
N LEU A 26 -10.21 -9.24 -6.55
CA LEU A 26 -11.16 -8.13 -6.45
C LEU A 26 -10.86 -7.05 -7.51
N ARG A 27 -9.59 -6.68 -7.66
CA ARG A 27 -9.15 -5.75 -8.72
C ARG A 27 -9.53 -6.28 -10.11
N ASP A 28 -9.24 -7.54 -10.39
CA ASP A 28 -9.50 -8.16 -11.71
C ASP A 28 -11.02 -8.24 -12.02
N GLN A 29 -11.88 -8.18 -10.99
CA GLN A 29 -13.34 -8.05 -11.12
C GLN A 29 -13.81 -6.59 -11.27
N GLY A 30 -12.90 -5.62 -11.35
CA GLY A 30 -13.22 -4.19 -11.44
C GLY A 30 -13.61 -3.55 -10.10
N VAL A 31 -13.34 -4.22 -8.97
CA VAL A 31 -13.62 -3.66 -7.64
C VAL A 31 -12.46 -2.78 -7.20
N ALA A 32 -12.73 -1.50 -6.95
CA ALA A 32 -11.76 -0.60 -6.32
C ALA A 32 -11.45 -1.06 -4.87
N VAL A 33 -10.15 -1.23 -4.58
CA VAL A 33 -9.63 -1.61 -3.25
C VAL A 33 -8.71 -0.49 -2.75
N ILE A 34 -8.95 -0.03 -1.51
CA ILE A 34 -8.04 0.85 -0.78
C ILE A 34 -7.38 0.03 0.32
N LEU A 35 -6.07 -0.09 0.24
CA LEU A 35 -5.24 -0.80 1.21
C LEU A 35 -4.48 0.22 2.06
N ILE A 36 -4.70 0.20 3.37
CA ILE A 36 -3.89 0.93 4.34
C ILE A 36 -2.83 -0.05 4.84
N SER A 37 -1.56 0.22 4.54
CA SER A 37 -0.46 -0.56 5.10
C SER A 37 0.85 0.21 5.18
N HIS A 38 1.65 -0.11 6.21
CA HIS A 38 3.06 0.26 6.31
C HIS A 38 4.03 -0.84 5.84
N ARG A 39 3.53 -1.97 5.30
CA ARG A 39 4.36 -3.07 4.79
C ARG A 39 4.61 -2.92 3.29
N MET A 40 5.75 -2.35 2.93
CA MET A 40 6.06 -2.05 1.52
C MET A 40 6.05 -3.27 0.59
N PRO A 41 6.52 -4.49 0.97
CA PRO A 41 6.41 -5.65 0.10
C PRO A 41 4.97 -5.98 -0.29
N ASP A 42 4.03 -5.83 0.63
CA ASP A 42 2.61 -6.09 0.40
C ASP A 42 2.05 -5.02 -0.54
N VAL A 43 2.27 -3.73 -0.22
CA VAL A 43 1.81 -2.57 -1.02
C VAL A 43 2.28 -2.67 -2.47
N PHE A 44 3.58 -2.86 -2.69
CA PHE A 44 4.17 -2.90 -4.04
C PHE A 44 3.78 -4.16 -4.82
N SER A 45 3.22 -5.19 -4.16
CA SER A 45 2.80 -6.42 -4.82
C SER A 45 1.38 -6.41 -5.39
N VAL A 46 0.52 -5.47 -4.96
CA VAL A 46 -0.90 -5.44 -5.33
C VAL A 46 -1.44 -4.07 -5.69
N CYS A 47 -0.80 -2.97 -5.28
CA CYS A 47 -1.30 -1.62 -5.56
C CYS A 47 -0.84 -1.09 -6.92
N ASP A 48 -1.67 -0.25 -7.54
CA ASP A 48 -1.33 0.50 -8.75
C ASP A 48 -0.79 1.90 -8.42
N HIS A 49 -1.30 2.50 -7.34
CA HIS A 49 -0.93 3.81 -6.80
C HIS A 49 -0.67 3.75 -5.29
N VAL A 50 0.14 4.69 -4.80
CA VAL A 50 0.38 4.90 -3.37
C VAL A 50 0.22 6.37 -3.02
N SER A 51 -0.57 6.65 -1.98
CA SER A 51 -0.65 7.96 -1.34
C SER A 51 0.02 7.86 0.02
N VAL A 52 1.00 8.72 0.29
CA VAL A 52 1.74 8.73 1.56
C VAL A 52 1.17 9.80 2.46
N MET A 53 0.78 9.42 3.68
CA MET A 53 0.30 10.34 4.70
C MET A 53 1.32 10.52 5.81
N ARG A 54 1.61 11.79 6.16
CA ARG A 54 2.45 12.16 7.30
C ARG A 54 1.79 13.31 8.06
N ARG A 55 1.62 13.15 9.38
CA ARG A 55 1.00 14.17 10.27
C ARG A 55 -0.36 14.67 9.74
N GLY A 56 -1.20 13.75 9.28
CA GLY A 56 -2.55 14.06 8.78
C GLY A 56 -2.59 14.76 7.41
N LYS A 57 -1.46 14.88 6.71
CA LYS A 57 -1.39 15.44 5.35
C LYS A 57 -0.90 14.40 4.37
N VAL A 58 -1.44 14.41 3.15
CA VAL A 58 -0.88 13.68 2.02
C VAL A 58 0.39 14.41 1.59
N VAL A 59 1.53 13.73 1.64
CA VAL A 59 2.86 14.27 1.28
C VAL A 59 3.38 13.76 -0.07
N ALA A 60 2.74 12.73 -0.62
CA ALA A 60 2.97 12.21 -1.96
C ALA A 60 1.74 11.44 -2.47
N ASP A 61 1.50 11.47 -3.77
CA ASP A 61 0.56 10.60 -4.48
C ASP A 61 1.19 10.20 -5.82
N LYS A 62 1.52 8.92 -5.96
CA LYS A 62 2.37 8.46 -7.07
C LYS A 62 1.93 7.07 -7.57
N PRO A 63 2.05 6.80 -8.88
CA PRO A 63 2.02 5.43 -9.39
C PRO A 63 3.15 4.59 -8.76
N ILE A 64 2.86 3.33 -8.42
CA ILE A 64 3.85 2.40 -7.84
C ILE A 64 5.07 2.25 -8.76
N GLY A 65 4.87 2.25 -10.09
CA GLY A 65 5.95 2.15 -11.08
C GLY A 65 6.93 3.33 -11.13
N THR A 66 6.66 4.43 -10.40
CA THR A 66 7.48 5.66 -10.39
C THR A 66 8.08 5.98 -9.02
N THR A 67 8.06 5.03 -8.09
CA THR A 67 8.56 5.18 -6.72
C THR A 67 9.22 3.88 -6.24
N SER A 68 9.80 3.89 -5.05
CA SER A 68 10.40 2.71 -4.42
C SER A 68 9.98 2.55 -2.96
N PRO A 69 10.08 1.33 -2.38
CA PRO A 69 9.84 1.11 -0.95
C PRO A 69 10.64 2.05 -0.05
N GLU A 70 11.90 2.33 -0.41
CA GLU A 70 12.80 3.22 0.32
C GLU A 70 12.32 4.67 0.24
N GLU A 71 11.90 5.14 -0.93
CA GLU A 71 11.35 6.48 -1.12
C GLU A 71 10.07 6.67 -0.28
N VAL A 72 9.12 5.73 -0.37
CA VAL A 72 7.89 5.75 0.41
C VAL A 72 8.18 5.76 1.91
N THR A 73 9.11 4.92 2.36
CA THR A 73 9.54 4.89 3.77
C THR A 73 10.18 6.23 4.19
N GLY A 74 10.99 6.83 3.32
CA GLY A 74 11.57 8.16 3.52
C GLY A 74 10.51 9.25 3.66
N LEU A 75 9.47 9.21 2.84
CA LEU A 75 8.34 10.15 2.89
C LEU A 75 7.51 9.99 4.18
N ILE A 76 7.26 8.74 4.62
CA ILE A 76 6.55 8.44 5.88
C ILE A 76 7.34 9.00 7.08
N THR A 77 8.63 8.70 7.15
CA THR A 77 9.51 9.08 8.28
C THR A 77 9.89 10.56 8.26
N GLY A 78 9.81 11.22 7.10
CA GLY A 78 10.26 12.60 6.91
C GLY A 78 11.73 12.75 6.53
N ALA A 79 12.44 11.65 6.22
CA ALA A 79 13.75 11.72 5.58
C ALA A 79 13.67 12.32 4.17
N ILE A 80 12.49 12.25 3.53
CA ILE A 80 12.12 12.95 2.30
C ILE A 80 10.94 13.86 2.63
N GLU A 81 11.07 15.16 2.35
CA GLU A 81 10.08 16.18 2.72
C GLU A 81 8.77 16.03 1.92
N THR A 82 8.86 16.04 0.59
CA THR A 82 7.73 15.94 -0.36
C THR A 82 8.22 15.39 -1.70
N ALA A 83 7.38 14.65 -2.44
CA ALA A 83 7.70 14.10 -3.76
C ALA A 83 6.48 14.02 -4.68
#